data_AF-A0A6G0TL68-F1
#
_entry.id   AF-A0A6G0TL68-F1
#
_cell.length_a   1.000
_cell.length_b   1.000
_cell.length_c   1.000
_cell.angle_alpha   90.00
_cell.angle_beta   90.00
_cell.angle_gamma   90.00
#
_symmetry.space_group_name_H-M   'P 1'
#
loop_
_entity.id
_entity.type
_entity.pdbx_description
1 polymer ?
#
loop_
_entity_poly.entity_id
_entity_poly.type
_entity_poly.pdbx_seq_one_letter_code
_entity_poly.pdbx_strand_id
1 'polypeptide(L)'
;MVTYSGRFAYSSQTRPCYKFTDPALARSASSIKDRLLNWVKAQTKEYKNLQVTNFSTCWSDGLAFCALIHHFYPESFDYDKLTPEKRRENFEIAFKVAEDEAGIAPLLDVEDMVVMRKPDWKCVFTYVQTFYRRFHNDPRSVKPTVYTLYSNVVTTIILVRYEVLDNKVVLLPFQFFSLIPQLLHSVQSLYETRIDWPIQWHSLKESAKVY
;
A
#
# COMPACT_ATOMS: atom_id res chain seq x y z
N MET A 1 -70.94 24.48 -5.50
CA MET A 1 -69.67 25.20 -5.69
C MET A 1 -68.97 25.31 -4.35
N VAL A 2 -67.94 24.50 -4.11
CA VAL A 2 -66.84 24.81 -3.18
C VAL A 2 -65.60 24.19 -3.82
N THR A 3 -64.74 25.03 -4.39
CA THR A 3 -63.51 24.66 -5.08
C THR A 3 -62.40 24.43 -4.05
N TYR A 4 -61.89 23.21 -3.92
CA TYR A 4 -60.66 22.93 -3.18
C TYR A 4 -59.46 23.13 -4.11
N SER A 5 -58.83 24.30 -4.06
CA SER A 5 -57.53 24.57 -4.66
C SER A 5 -56.42 24.38 -3.61
N GLY A 6 -56.03 23.13 -3.37
CA GLY A 6 -54.90 22.77 -2.52
C GLY A 6 -53.67 22.45 -3.35
N ARG A 7 -52.83 23.46 -3.61
CA ARG A 7 -51.56 23.35 -4.32
C ARG A 7 -50.54 22.67 -3.38
N PHE A 8 -50.26 21.38 -3.56
CA PHE A 8 -49.14 20.72 -2.88
C PHE A 8 -47.83 21.22 -3.50
N ALA A 9 -47.14 22.13 -2.80
CA ALA A 9 -45.78 22.50 -3.10
C ALA A 9 -44.88 21.30 -2.81
N TYR A 10 -44.37 20.64 -3.85
CA TYR A 10 -43.25 19.72 -3.71
C TYR A 10 -42.04 20.53 -3.22
N SER A 11 -41.71 20.40 -1.94
CA SER A 11 -40.42 20.86 -1.43
C SER A 11 -39.33 20.08 -2.16
N SER A 12 -38.54 20.79 -2.96
CA SER A 12 -37.33 20.27 -3.59
C SER A 12 -36.34 19.85 -2.50
N GLN A 13 -36.45 18.62 -1.99
CA GLN A 13 -35.39 18.01 -1.22
C GLN A 13 -34.19 17.84 -2.15
N THR A 14 -33.27 18.79 -2.07
CA THR A 14 -31.93 18.65 -2.62
C THR A 14 -31.32 17.41 -1.96
N ARG A 15 -31.21 16.32 -2.74
CA ARG A 15 -30.38 15.18 -2.35
C ARG A 15 -29.02 15.74 -1.94
N PRO A 16 -28.48 15.40 -0.76
CA PRO A 16 -27.10 15.77 -0.46
C PRO A 16 -26.24 15.07 -1.52
N CYS A 17 -25.82 15.83 -2.52
CA CYS A 17 -24.76 15.44 -3.43
C CYS A 17 -23.51 15.42 -2.56
N TYR A 18 -23.19 14.26 -1.99
CA TYR A 18 -21.90 14.00 -1.40
C TYR A 18 -20.87 14.09 -2.53
N LYS A 19 -20.37 15.31 -2.78
CA LYS A 19 -19.23 15.53 -3.66
C LYS A 19 -18.00 14.99 -2.93
N PHE A 20 -17.58 13.79 -3.32
CA PHE A 20 -16.37 13.09 -2.88
C PHE A 20 -15.07 13.78 -3.37
N THR A 21 -15.02 15.11 -3.38
CA THR A 21 -13.88 15.90 -3.83
C THR A 21 -13.17 16.55 -2.63
N ASP A 22 -12.95 15.79 -1.56
CA ASP A 22 -11.99 16.20 -0.53
C ASP A 22 -10.56 16.01 -1.07
N PRO A 23 -9.80 17.10 -1.30
CA PRO A 23 -8.44 17.00 -1.82
C PRO A 23 -7.48 16.29 -0.86
N ALA A 24 -7.74 16.28 0.45
CA ALA A 24 -6.95 15.53 1.42
C ALA A 24 -7.20 14.02 1.29
N LEU A 25 -8.46 13.61 1.09
CA LEU A 25 -8.80 12.21 0.82
C LEU A 25 -8.20 11.73 -0.51
N ALA A 26 -8.23 12.57 -1.55
CA ALA A 26 -7.60 12.26 -2.84
C ALA A 26 -6.07 12.10 -2.72
N ARG A 27 -5.40 12.98 -1.97
CA ARG A 27 -3.95 12.88 -1.67
C ARG A 27 -3.61 11.64 -0.85
N SER A 28 -4.44 11.31 0.14
CA SER A 28 -4.28 10.09 0.95
C SER A 28 -4.51 8.83 0.12
N ALA A 29 -5.53 8.80 -0.73
CA ALA A 29 -5.78 7.69 -1.63
C ALA A 29 -4.64 7.50 -2.65
N SER A 30 -4.07 8.59 -3.20
CA SER A 30 -2.90 8.50 -4.07
C SER A 30 -1.68 7.96 -3.34
N SER A 31 -1.45 8.34 -2.08
CA SER A 31 -0.31 7.84 -1.31
C SER A 31 -0.48 6.36 -0.91
N ILE A 32 -1.70 5.91 -0.59
CA ILE A 32 -2.01 4.49 -0.34
C ILE A 32 -1.79 3.66 -1.61
N LYS A 33 -2.28 4.17 -2.75
CA LYS A 33 -2.11 3.51 -4.06
C LYS A 33 -0.64 3.36 -4.43
N ASP A 34 0.16 4.40 -4.23
CA ASP A 34 1.60 4.38 -4.48
C ASP A 34 2.34 3.41 -3.56
N ARG A 35 1.97 3.37 -2.27
CA ARG A 35 2.55 2.43 -1.30
C ARG A 35 2.29 0.98 -1.69
N LEU A 36 1.05 0.66 -2.08
CA LEU A 36 0.71 -0.68 -2.54
C LEU A 36 1.46 -1.03 -3.82
N LEU A 37 1.52 -0.11 -4.77
CA LEU A 37 2.23 -0.33 -6.04
C LEU A 37 3.73 -0.58 -5.80
N ASN A 38 4.35 0.18 -4.90
CA ASN A 38 5.76 -0.02 -4.53
C ASN A 38 5.99 -1.36 -3.83
N TRP A 39 5.04 -1.80 -3.00
CA TRP A 39 5.12 -3.11 -2.37
C TRP A 39 5.04 -4.24 -3.40
N VAL A 40 4.10 -4.18 -4.34
CA VAL A 40 3.98 -5.18 -5.41
C VAL A 40 5.26 -5.22 -6.24
N LYS A 41 5.77 -4.06 -6.68
CA LYS A 41 7.04 -3.96 -7.43
C LYS A 41 8.21 -4.59 -6.68
N ALA A 42 8.25 -4.45 -5.35
CA ALA A 42 9.29 -5.05 -4.54
C ALA A 42 9.19 -6.58 -4.49
N GLN A 43 7.97 -7.14 -4.44
CA GLN A 43 7.78 -8.60 -4.46
C GLN A 43 8.04 -9.19 -5.85
N THR A 44 7.70 -8.46 -6.91
CA THR A 44 7.83 -8.98 -8.28
C THR A 44 9.15 -8.61 -8.96
N LYS A 45 10.14 -8.12 -8.21
CA LYS A 45 11.39 -7.56 -8.78
C LYS A 45 12.25 -8.61 -9.50
N GLU A 46 12.17 -9.86 -9.07
CA GLU A 46 13.01 -10.96 -9.56
C GLU A 46 12.47 -11.58 -10.86
N TYR A 47 11.22 -11.28 -11.22
CA TYR A 47 10.57 -11.82 -12.41
C TYR A 47 10.94 -11.01 -13.65
N LYS A 48 11.58 -11.68 -14.61
CA LYS A 48 11.98 -11.07 -15.89
C LYS A 48 10.75 -10.65 -16.68
N ASN A 49 10.87 -9.55 -17.42
CA ASN A 49 9.84 -8.99 -18.31
C ASN A 49 8.52 -8.59 -17.62
N LEU A 50 8.45 -8.58 -16.28
CA LEU A 50 7.28 -8.13 -15.54
C LEU A 50 7.56 -6.76 -14.90
N GLN A 51 6.87 -5.73 -15.37
CA GLN A 51 6.94 -4.38 -14.78
C GLN A 51 5.55 -3.87 -14.41
N VAL A 52 5.20 -4.01 -13.13
CA VAL A 52 3.91 -3.55 -12.62
C VAL A 52 3.96 -2.04 -12.37
N THR A 53 3.32 -1.26 -13.25
CA THR A 53 3.29 0.23 -13.15
C THR A 53 1.92 0.79 -12.84
N ASN A 54 0.88 -0.03 -12.90
CA ASN A 54 -0.51 0.35 -12.66
C ASN A 54 -1.31 -0.83 -12.09
N PHE A 55 -2.58 -0.61 -11.75
CA PHE A 55 -3.52 -1.64 -11.29
C PHE A 55 -4.55 -2.00 -12.38
N SER A 56 -4.23 -1.89 -13.66
CA SER A 56 -5.17 -2.18 -14.75
C SER A 56 -4.49 -3.05 -15.81
N THR A 57 -3.92 -2.44 -16.86
CA THR A 57 -3.35 -3.17 -18.00
C THR A 57 -2.15 -4.05 -17.63
N CYS A 58 -1.38 -3.72 -16.60
CA CYS A 58 -0.29 -4.59 -16.12
C CYS A 58 -0.77 -5.92 -15.53
N TRP A 59 -2.07 -6.06 -15.25
CA TRP A 59 -2.67 -7.22 -14.61
C TRP A 59 -3.60 -7.98 -15.56
N SER A 60 -3.74 -7.53 -16.81
CA SER A 60 -4.73 -8.08 -17.73
C SER A 60 -4.36 -9.45 -18.28
N ASP A 61 -3.08 -9.84 -18.26
CA ASP A 61 -2.60 -11.13 -18.73
C ASP A 61 -2.46 -12.21 -17.64
N GLY A 62 -2.70 -11.85 -16.37
CA GLY A 62 -2.60 -12.74 -15.21
C GLY A 62 -1.18 -12.97 -14.70
N LEU A 63 -0.13 -12.55 -15.42
CA LEU A 63 1.27 -12.80 -15.02
C LEU A 63 1.63 -12.05 -13.75
N ALA A 64 1.14 -10.82 -13.58
CA ALA A 64 1.36 -10.05 -12.35
C ALA A 64 0.78 -10.74 -11.10
N PHE A 65 -0.37 -11.40 -11.22
CA PHE A 65 -0.96 -12.18 -10.12
C PHE A 65 -0.13 -13.45 -9.86
N CYS A 66 0.26 -14.16 -10.91
CA CYS A 66 1.11 -15.34 -10.81
C CYS A 66 2.44 -15.01 -10.10
N ALA A 67 3.14 -13.97 -10.53
CA ALA A 67 4.42 -13.58 -9.93
C ALA A 67 4.26 -13.19 -8.45
N LEU A 68 3.18 -12.49 -8.12
CA LEU A 68 2.93 -12.05 -6.76
C LEU A 68 2.70 -13.24 -5.82
N ILE A 69 1.90 -14.24 -6.21
CA ILE A 69 1.67 -15.41 -5.36
C ILE A 69 2.87 -16.36 -5.35
N HIS A 70 3.54 -16.53 -6.50
CA HIS A 70 4.73 -17.36 -6.64
C HIS A 70 5.89 -16.86 -5.77
N HIS A 71 5.99 -15.53 -5.53
CA HIS A 71 6.99 -14.98 -4.60
C HIS A 71 6.88 -15.57 -3.19
N PHE A 72 5.65 -15.81 -2.72
CA PHE A 72 5.42 -16.39 -1.40
C PHE A 72 5.33 -17.92 -1.44
N TYR A 73 4.94 -18.50 -2.58
CA TYR A 73 4.79 -19.95 -2.75
C TYR A 73 5.49 -20.40 -4.04
N PRO A 74 6.84 -20.40 -4.08
CA PRO A 74 7.59 -20.72 -5.30
C PRO A 74 7.41 -22.18 -5.74
N GLU A 75 7.06 -23.08 -4.81
CA GLU A 75 6.84 -24.50 -5.11
C GLU A 75 5.44 -24.80 -5.67
N SER A 76 4.55 -23.80 -5.76
CA SER A 76 3.15 -24.02 -6.16
C SER A 76 2.98 -24.26 -7.66
N PHE A 77 3.80 -23.64 -8.51
CA PHE A 77 3.82 -23.83 -9.96
C PHE A 77 5.11 -23.25 -10.55
N ASP A 78 5.41 -23.62 -11.80
CA ASP A 78 6.58 -23.12 -12.52
C ASP A 78 6.25 -21.83 -13.29
N TYR A 79 6.68 -20.68 -12.76
CA TYR A 79 6.42 -19.37 -13.38
C TYR A 79 7.07 -19.23 -14.76
N ASP A 80 8.24 -19.82 -14.99
CA ASP A 80 8.99 -19.63 -16.25
C ASP A 80 8.30 -20.27 -17.46
N LYS A 81 7.34 -21.17 -17.22
CA LYS A 81 6.50 -21.78 -18.27
C LYS A 81 5.28 -20.94 -18.66
N LEU A 82 4.96 -19.89 -17.90
CA LEU A 82 3.78 -19.07 -18.15
C LEU A 82 4.03 -18.09 -19.30
N THR A 83 3.01 -17.86 -20.11
CA THR A 83 3.08 -16.91 -21.24
C THR A 83 1.88 -15.94 -21.21
N PRO A 84 2.04 -14.69 -21.68
CA PRO A 84 0.97 -13.69 -21.60
C PRO A 84 -0.23 -14.00 -22.51
N GLU A 85 -0.09 -14.90 -23.48
CA GLU A 85 -1.17 -15.34 -24.36
C GLU A 85 -2.18 -16.24 -23.63
N LYS A 86 -1.70 -17.02 -22.66
CA LYS A 86 -2.48 -18.00 -21.88
C LYS A 86 -3.20 -17.37 -20.69
N ARG A 87 -3.90 -16.27 -20.95
CA ARG A 87 -4.51 -15.41 -19.90
C ARG A 87 -5.40 -16.18 -18.93
N ARG A 88 -6.28 -17.04 -19.46
CA ARG A 88 -7.21 -17.85 -18.66
C ARG A 88 -6.45 -18.74 -17.68
N GLU A 89 -5.52 -19.53 -18.18
CA GLU A 89 -4.66 -20.42 -17.38
C GLU A 89 -3.92 -19.63 -16.30
N ASN A 90 -3.34 -18.47 -16.64
CA ASN A 90 -2.64 -17.62 -15.67
C ASN A 90 -3.56 -17.15 -14.53
N PHE A 91 -4.80 -16.71 -14.83
CA PHE A 91 -5.74 -16.29 -13.80
C PHE A 91 -6.22 -17.46 -12.93
N GLU A 92 -6.55 -18.61 -13.55
CA GLU A 92 -6.99 -19.81 -12.83
C GLU A 92 -5.92 -20.30 -11.85
N ILE A 93 -4.65 -20.39 -12.31
CA ILE A 93 -3.52 -20.78 -11.45
C ILE A 93 -3.36 -19.78 -10.30
N ALA A 94 -3.27 -18.49 -10.61
CA ALA A 94 -2.99 -17.49 -9.59
C ALA A 94 -4.09 -17.42 -8.51
N PHE A 95 -5.36 -17.48 -8.91
CA PHE A 95 -6.47 -17.35 -7.97
C PHE A 95 -6.66 -18.63 -7.16
N LYS A 96 -6.51 -19.81 -7.80
CA LYS A 96 -6.56 -21.09 -7.10
C LYS A 96 -5.47 -21.19 -6.05
N VAL A 97 -4.22 -20.90 -6.40
CA VAL A 97 -3.10 -20.95 -5.43
C VAL A 97 -3.28 -19.93 -4.32
N ALA A 98 -3.75 -18.72 -4.63
CA ALA A 98 -4.04 -17.72 -3.61
C ALA A 98 -5.11 -18.18 -2.62
N GLU A 99 -6.14 -18.88 -3.08
CA GLU A 99 -7.18 -19.46 -2.24
C GLU A 99 -6.64 -20.65 -1.42
N ASP A 100 -6.09 -21.66 -2.09
CA ASP A 100 -5.67 -22.94 -1.48
C ASP A 100 -4.50 -22.75 -0.49
N GLU A 101 -3.47 -21.99 -0.86
CA GLU A 101 -2.23 -21.88 -0.06
C GLU A 101 -2.24 -20.69 0.91
N ALA A 102 -2.93 -19.60 0.54
CA ALA A 102 -2.90 -18.35 1.30
C ALA A 102 -4.23 -17.98 1.97
N GLY A 103 -5.33 -18.68 1.64
CA GLY A 103 -6.66 -18.38 2.14
C GLY A 103 -7.22 -17.04 1.63
N ILE A 104 -6.78 -16.59 0.46
CA ILE A 104 -7.24 -15.36 -0.16
C ILE A 104 -8.40 -15.69 -1.10
N ALA A 105 -9.62 -15.37 -0.66
CA ALA A 105 -10.82 -15.59 -1.48
C ALA A 105 -10.76 -14.77 -2.79
N PRO A 106 -11.10 -15.36 -3.94
CA PRO A 106 -11.09 -14.69 -5.23
C PRO A 106 -12.17 -13.59 -5.27
N LEU A 107 -11.75 -12.34 -5.54
CA LEU A 107 -12.67 -11.20 -5.70
C LEU A 107 -12.93 -10.84 -7.16
N LEU A 108 -12.18 -11.45 -8.08
CA LEU A 108 -12.28 -11.23 -9.52
C LEU A 108 -12.69 -12.53 -10.18
N ASP A 109 -13.62 -12.44 -11.12
CA ASP A 109 -14.02 -13.58 -11.94
C ASP A 109 -13.04 -13.77 -13.11
N VAL A 110 -12.68 -15.02 -13.39
CA VAL A 110 -11.72 -15.35 -14.45
C VAL A 110 -12.27 -15.01 -15.83
N GLU A 111 -13.56 -15.27 -16.09
CA GLU A 111 -14.19 -15.01 -17.39
C GLU A 111 -14.18 -13.52 -17.70
N ASP A 112 -14.57 -12.70 -16.73
CA ASP A 112 -14.57 -11.25 -16.85
C ASP A 112 -13.16 -10.72 -17.14
N MET A 113 -12.15 -11.23 -16.42
CA MET A 113 -10.77 -10.81 -16.58
C MET A 113 -10.19 -11.24 -17.93
N VAL A 114 -10.55 -12.42 -18.44
CA VAL A 114 -10.12 -12.90 -19.76
C VAL A 114 -10.73 -12.07 -20.88
N VAL A 115 -11.99 -11.65 -20.77
CA VAL A 115 -12.64 -10.81 -21.80
C VAL A 115 -12.08 -9.38 -21.77
N MET A 116 -11.84 -8.82 -20.59
CA MET A 116 -11.39 -7.43 -20.44
C MET A 116 -9.88 -7.27 -20.67
N ARG A 117 -9.48 -6.61 -21.76
CA ARG A 117 -8.07 -6.23 -22.01
C ARG A 117 -7.55 -5.13 -21.08
N LYS A 118 -8.47 -4.34 -20.52
CA LYS A 118 -8.20 -3.25 -19.58
C LYS A 118 -9.18 -3.35 -18.40
N PRO A 119 -8.85 -4.16 -17.38
CA PRO A 119 -9.74 -4.33 -16.22
C PRO A 119 -9.88 -3.04 -15.42
N ASP A 120 -10.99 -2.88 -14.70
CA ASP A 120 -11.21 -1.73 -13.82
C ASP A 120 -10.14 -1.71 -12.72
N TRP A 121 -9.43 -0.59 -12.63
CA TRP A 121 -8.30 -0.47 -11.73
C TRP A 121 -8.67 -0.54 -10.25
N LYS A 122 -9.91 -0.21 -9.88
CA LYS A 122 -10.40 -0.30 -8.50
C LYS A 122 -10.63 -1.75 -8.11
N CYS A 123 -11.20 -2.56 -8.99
CA CYS A 123 -11.43 -3.98 -8.71
C CYS A 123 -10.10 -4.72 -8.50
N VAL A 124 -9.14 -4.51 -9.42
CA VAL A 124 -7.79 -5.05 -9.29
C VAL A 124 -7.09 -4.51 -8.04
N PHE A 125 -7.16 -3.21 -7.78
CA PHE A 125 -6.57 -2.61 -6.58
C PHE A 125 -7.14 -3.22 -5.30
N THR A 126 -8.46 -3.35 -5.18
CA THR A 126 -9.13 -3.96 -4.03
C THR A 126 -8.72 -5.42 -3.85
N TYR A 127 -8.58 -6.17 -4.93
CA TYR A 127 -8.09 -7.54 -4.83
C TYR A 127 -6.63 -7.58 -4.39
N VAL A 128 -5.74 -6.77 -4.96
CA VAL A 128 -4.33 -6.72 -4.52
C VAL A 128 -4.17 -6.24 -3.07
N GLN A 129 -5.11 -5.45 -2.53
CA GLN A 129 -5.13 -5.13 -1.10
C GLN A 129 -5.32 -6.36 -0.21
N THR A 130 -6.02 -7.41 -0.67
CA THR A 130 -6.15 -8.65 0.12
C THR A 130 -4.82 -9.39 0.20
N PHE A 131 -4.07 -9.45 -0.89
CA PHE A 131 -2.69 -9.95 -0.93
C PHE A 131 -1.80 -9.15 0.02
N TYR A 132 -1.86 -7.82 -0.06
CA TYR A 132 -1.08 -6.97 0.84
C TYR A 132 -1.42 -7.26 2.30
N ARG A 133 -2.71 -7.26 2.67
CA ARG A 133 -3.15 -7.57 4.04
C ARG A 133 -2.65 -8.94 4.52
N ARG A 134 -2.60 -9.93 3.62
CA ARG A 134 -2.16 -11.28 3.94
C ARG A 134 -0.65 -11.40 4.12
N PHE A 135 0.13 -10.66 3.34
CA PHE A 135 1.58 -10.87 3.21
C PHE A 135 2.45 -9.70 3.68
N HIS A 136 1.90 -8.51 3.96
CA HIS A 136 2.73 -7.35 4.28
C HIS A 136 3.58 -7.54 5.54
N ASN A 137 3.23 -8.47 6.43
CA ASN A 137 3.99 -8.85 7.62
C ASN A 137 4.70 -10.20 7.49
N ASP A 138 4.59 -10.88 6.35
CA ASP A 138 5.28 -12.15 6.10
C ASP A 138 6.80 -11.91 6.10
N PRO A 139 7.60 -12.78 6.75
CA PRO A 139 9.06 -12.67 6.75
C PRO A 139 9.69 -12.67 5.36
N ARG A 140 9.05 -13.32 4.38
CA ARG A 140 9.49 -13.38 2.97
C ARG A 140 9.11 -12.11 2.20
N SER A 141 8.29 -11.23 2.78
CA SER A 141 7.89 -10.00 2.11
C SER A 141 9.05 -9.01 2.08
N VAL A 142 9.45 -8.65 0.86
CA VAL A 142 10.49 -7.65 0.62
C VAL A 142 9.94 -6.28 1.04
N LYS A 143 10.56 -5.68 2.06
CA LYS A 143 10.24 -4.30 2.45
C LYS A 143 10.89 -3.34 1.46
N PRO A 144 10.16 -2.36 0.90
CA PRO A 144 10.77 -1.35 0.05
C PRO A 144 11.94 -0.69 0.79
N THR A 145 13.10 -0.57 0.13
CA THR A 145 14.39 -0.22 0.72
C THR A 145 14.37 1.02 1.64
N VAL A 146 13.51 2.00 1.36
CA VAL A 146 13.34 3.19 2.21
C VAL A 146 12.84 2.87 3.63
N TYR A 147 11.99 1.87 3.81
CA TYR A 147 11.50 1.44 5.13
C TYR A 147 12.56 0.65 5.89
N THR A 148 13.35 -0.16 5.18
CA THR A 148 14.47 -0.90 5.76
C THR A 148 15.58 0.05 6.20
N LEU A 149 15.96 1.04 5.38
CA LEU A 149 16.95 2.05 5.77
C LEU A 149 16.45 2.90 6.94
N TYR A 150 15.21 3.37 6.89
CA TYR A 150 14.63 4.11 8.01
C TYR A 150 14.55 3.28 9.29
N SER A 151 14.02 2.05 9.22
CA SER A 151 13.94 1.15 10.37
C SER A 151 15.33 0.80 10.89
N ASN A 152 16.29 0.47 10.03
CA ASN A 152 17.65 0.14 10.47
C ASN A 152 18.35 1.34 11.09
N VAL A 153 18.19 2.54 10.53
CA VAL A 153 18.74 3.78 11.11
C VAL A 153 18.08 4.07 12.46
N VAL A 154 16.75 4.03 12.55
CA VAL A 154 16.01 4.27 13.81
C VAL A 154 16.32 3.22 14.86
N THR A 155 16.31 1.93 14.51
CA THR A 155 16.67 0.82 15.40
C THR A 155 18.13 0.91 15.82
N THR A 156 19.07 1.26 14.95
CA THR A 156 20.48 1.49 15.34
C THR A 156 20.60 2.68 16.30
N ILE A 157 19.90 3.79 16.04
CA ILE A 157 19.86 4.93 16.97
C ILE A 157 19.29 4.53 18.34
N ILE A 158 18.25 3.70 18.38
CA ILE A 158 17.64 3.21 19.62
C ILE A 158 18.53 2.16 20.33
N LEU A 159 19.19 1.26 19.59
CA LEU A 159 20.05 0.21 20.14
C LEU A 159 21.40 0.75 20.62
N VAL A 160 21.97 1.76 19.96
CA VAL A 160 23.13 2.52 20.45
C VAL A 160 22.83 3.19 21.81
N ARG A 161 21.55 3.34 22.17
CA ARG A 161 21.11 3.83 23.48
C ARG A 161 20.99 2.73 24.55
N TYR A 162 21.02 1.45 24.18
CA TYR A 162 20.80 0.29 25.07
C TYR A 162 21.99 -0.66 25.06
N GLU A 163 23.16 -0.16 25.46
CA GLU A 163 24.24 -1.00 25.95
C GLU A 163 24.37 -0.74 27.45
N VAL A 164 23.61 -1.51 28.23
CA VAL A 164 23.66 -1.51 29.69
C VAL A 164 24.81 -2.42 30.11
N LEU A 165 25.96 -1.83 30.44
CA LEU A 165 27.02 -2.50 31.20
C LEU A 165 26.89 -2.13 32.67
N ASP A 166 26.71 -3.15 33.52
CA ASP A 166 26.93 -3.16 34.97
C ASP A 166 26.76 -1.82 35.70
N ASN A 167 25.50 -1.43 35.89
CA ASN A 167 25.04 -0.54 36.95
C ASN A 167 25.68 0.86 37.05
N LYS A 168 26.18 1.44 35.95
CA LYS A 168 26.53 2.88 35.92
C LYS A 168 25.97 3.57 34.68
N VAL A 169 25.01 4.47 34.89
CA VAL A 169 24.47 5.35 33.84
C VAL A 169 25.55 6.37 33.47
N VAL A 170 26.27 6.12 32.36
CA VAL A 170 27.24 7.06 31.80
C VAL A 170 26.62 7.68 30.55
N LEU A 171 26.24 8.95 30.64
CA LEU A 171 25.92 9.77 29.46
C LEU A 171 27.25 10.16 28.79
N LEU A 172 27.58 9.56 27.65
CA LEU A 172 28.72 10.01 26.86
C LEU A 172 28.43 11.36 26.18
N PRO A 173 29.43 12.24 26.05
CA PRO A 173 29.21 13.65 25.73
C PRO A 173 28.77 13.87 24.27
N PHE A 174 27.62 14.53 24.14
CA PHE A 174 27.09 15.49 23.16
C PHE A 174 27.76 15.82 21.81
N GLN A 175 28.68 15.02 21.25
CA GLN A 175 29.33 15.35 19.96
C GLN A 175 28.68 14.71 18.73
N PHE A 176 27.70 13.81 18.90
CA PHE A 176 26.91 13.27 17.78
C PHE A 176 25.59 14.01 17.53
N PHE A 177 25.18 14.92 18.43
CA PHE A 177 23.95 15.71 18.28
C PHE A 177 24.04 16.85 17.26
N SER A 178 25.24 17.20 16.76
CA SER A 178 25.42 18.26 15.74
C SER A 178 25.08 17.80 14.32
N LEU A 179 25.07 16.49 14.05
CA LEU A 179 24.76 15.92 12.73
C LEU A 179 23.30 15.45 12.61
N ILE A 180 22.60 15.31 13.73
CA ILE A 180 21.17 14.94 13.75
C ILE A 180 20.30 16.01 13.06
N PRO A 181 20.52 17.33 13.23
CA PRO A 181 19.77 18.33 12.48
C PRO A 181 20.06 18.31 10.98
N GLN A 182 21.27 17.95 10.54
CA GLN A 182 21.62 17.90 9.11
C GLN A 182 21.05 16.66 8.44
N LEU A 183 21.04 15.51 9.12
CA LEU A 183 20.34 14.31 8.66
C LEU A 183 18.82 14.48 8.74
N LEU A 184 18.31 15.14 9.78
CA LEU A 184 16.89 15.47 9.89
C LEU A 184 16.48 16.49 8.84
N HIS A 185 17.29 17.50 8.49
CA HIS A 185 17.03 18.42 7.37
C HIS A 185 17.15 17.73 6.01
N SER A 186 18.06 16.76 5.85
CA SER A 186 18.17 15.97 4.61
C SER A 186 16.96 15.05 4.44
N VAL A 187 16.52 14.41 5.54
CA VAL A 187 15.31 13.58 5.58
C VAL A 187 14.05 14.44 5.48
N GLN A 188 14.03 15.63 6.07
CA GLN A 188 12.90 16.57 6.06
C GLN A 188 12.79 17.34 4.75
N SER A 189 13.89 17.58 4.03
CA SER A 189 13.88 18.05 2.64
C SER A 189 13.33 16.98 1.68
N LEU A 190 13.63 15.71 1.94
CA LEU A 190 13.00 14.56 1.27
C LEU A 190 11.55 14.34 1.72
N TYR A 191 11.15 14.83 2.90
CA TYR A 191 9.81 14.73 3.48
C TYR A 191 8.87 15.86 3.00
N GLU A 192 9.38 17.09 2.88
CA GLU A 192 8.63 18.27 2.42
C GLU A 192 8.31 18.22 0.91
N THR A 193 9.00 17.38 0.15
CA THR A 193 8.71 17.15 -1.29
C THR A 193 7.70 16.04 -1.55
N ARG A 194 7.26 15.27 -0.54
CA ARG A 194 6.18 14.28 -0.73
C ARG A 194 5.45 13.97 0.58
N ILE A 195 4.18 14.38 0.61
CA ILE A 195 3.11 13.95 1.53
C ILE A 195 2.88 14.87 2.74
N ASP A 196 1.86 15.71 2.59
CA ASP A 196 1.16 16.43 3.67
C ASP A 196 0.47 15.40 4.59
N TRP A 197 0.91 15.28 5.85
CA TRP A 197 0.24 14.41 6.84
C TRP A 197 -0.82 15.20 7.62
N PRO A 198 -2.06 14.69 7.78
CA PRO A 198 -3.06 15.38 8.58
C PRO A 198 -2.85 15.17 10.10
N ILE A 199 -2.78 16.30 10.81
CA ILE A 199 -3.33 16.55 12.15
C ILE A 199 -2.69 15.83 13.37
N GLN A 200 -2.03 14.69 13.27
CA GLN A 200 -1.49 14.01 14.49
C GLN A 200 -0.21 14.64 15.09
N TRP A 201 0.47 15.54 14.38
CA TRP A 201 1.72 16.14 14.87
C TRP A 201 1.54 17.20 15.97
N HIS A 202 0.35 17.81 16.10
CA HIS A 202 0.11 18.80 17.16
C HIS A 202 0.03 18.15 18.55
N SER A 203 -0.54 16.95 18.65
CA SER A 203 -0.67 16.23 19.93
C SER A 203 0.67 15.71 20.49
N LEU A 204 1.62 15.37 19.60
CA LEU A 204 2.98 14.97 19.99
C LEU A 204 3.84 16.16 20.45
N LYS A 205 3.63 17.36 19.86
CA LYS A 205 4.33 18.58 20.30
C LYS A 205 3.87 19.06 21.68
N GLU A 206 2.62 18.81 22.05
CA GLU A 206 2.13 19.14 23.40
C GLU A 206 2.69 18.19 24.46
N SER A 207 2.82 16.91 24.13
CA SER A 207 3.43 15.91 25.05
C SER A 207 4.92 16.15 25.29
N ALA A 208 5.63 16.75 24.32
CA ALA A 208 7.04 17.10 24.42
C ALA A 208 7.32 18.44 25.15
N LYS A 209 6.29 19.22 25.49
CA LYS A 209 6.43 20.45 26.30
C LYS A 209 6.36 20.22 27.81
N VAL A 210 6.13 18.98 28.24
CA VAL A 210 5.94 18.61 29.66
C VAL A 210 7.20 17.94 30.26
N TYR A 211 8.32 17.89 29.53
CA TYR A 211 9.61 17.41 30.03
C TYR A 211 10.72 18.43 29.81
#